data_AF-A0A8B4GRV3-F1
#
_entry.id   AF-A0A8B4GRV3-F1
#
_cell.length_a   1.000
_cell.length_b   1.000
_cell.length_c   1.000
_cell.angle_alpha   90.00
_cell.angle_beta   90.00
_cell.angle_gamma   90.00
#
_symmetry.space_group_name_H-M   'P 1'
#
loop_
_entity.id
_entity.type
_entity.pdbx_description
1 polymer ?
#
loop_
_entity_poly.entity_id
_entity_poly.type
_entity_poly.pdbx_seq_one_letter_code
_entity_poly.pdbx_strand_id
1 'polypeptide(L)'
;MPRRFWQFYSDEIAAFLADPTIVNASDVEPWLVWDELDDEDGNPEPALKTALVDGACIFANRPGWPTGVGCALHQWAVAAGEDLTVVKPEVCWQLPLRRLEVWEERADGEEILRTTITEYERRGWGNGGEDFDWYCTTAPACHKNAQPLWQSCEAELRTLMGDECFEVLAGHLRERATLFDAQGLPPAALNPHPATVMAFRDT
;
A
#
# COMPACT_ATOMS: atom_id res chain seq x y z
N MET A 1 14.79 -10.56 7.23
CA MET A 1 14.45 -11.39 6.05
C MET A 1 15.63 -12.28 5.62
N PRO A 2 15.44 -13.61 5.49
CA PRO A 2 16.48 -14.53 4.97
C PRO A 2 16.80 -14.34 3.47
N ARG A 3 18.06 -14.60 3.08
CA ARG A 3 18.57 -14.48 1.69
C ARG A 3 17.70 -15.17 0.63
N ARG A 4 17.09 -16.32 0.95
CA ARG A 4 16.25 -17.09 0.00
C ARG A 4 15.05 -16.30 -0.57
N PHE A 5 14.61 -15.24 0.12
CA PHE A 5 13.48 -14.42 -0.31
C PHE A 5 13.88 -13.24 -1.19
N TRP A 6 15.16 -12.89 -1.29
CA TRP A 6 15.58 -11.66 -1.93
C TRP A 6 16.65 -11.92 -2.99
N GLN A 7 16.25 -11.84 -4.27
CA GLN A 7 17.10 -12.08 -5.43
C GLN A 7 18.37 -11.23 -5.43
N PHE A 8 18.23 -9.95 -5.05
CA PHE A 8 19.31 -8.96 -5.10
C PHE A 8 20.05 -8.81 -3.76
N TYR A 9 19.92 -9.79 -2.87
CA TYR A 9 20.69 -9.87 -1.64
C TYR A 9 22.19 -10.06 -1.96
N SER A 10 22.99 -9.01 -1.74
CA SER A 10 24.43 -8.98 -1.98
C SER A 10 25.25 -9.20 -0.71
N ASP A 11 26.56 -9.38 -0.86
CA ASP A 11 27.47 -9.48 0.29
C ASP A 11 27.63 -8.14 1.03
N GLU A 12 27.46 -7.01 0.33
CA GLU A 12 27.38 -5.67 0.94
C GLU A 12 26.16 -5.55 1.86
N ILE A 13 24.98 -5.99 1.38
CA ILE A 13 23.76 -6.07 2.18
C ILE A 13 23.97 -7.00 3.39
N ALA A 14 24.64 -8.13 3.19
CA ALA A 14 24.96 -9.06 4.27
C ALA A 14 25.82 -8.41 5.36
N ALA A 15 26.86 -7.67 4.95
CA ALA A 15 27.77 -6.96 5.85
C ALA A 15 27.02 -5.87 6.63
N PHE A 16 26.21 -5.05 5.96
CA PHE A 16 25.40 -4.01 6.59
C PHE A 16 24.42 -4.59 7.62
N LEU A 17 23.72 -5.68 7.27
CA LEU A 17 22.79 -6.32 8.20
C LEU A 17 23.47 -6.97 9.41
N ALA A 18 24.75 -7.35 9.28
CA ALA A 18 25.54 -7.89 10.39
C ALA A 18 26.10 -6.78 11.31
N ASP A 19 26.43 -5.62 10.74
CA ASP A 19 26.91 -4.44 11.46
C ASP A 19 26.43 -3.14 10.77
N PRO A 20 25.31 -2.56 11.24
CA PRO A 20 24.75 -1.34 10.66
C PRO A 20 25.62 -0.09 10.82
N THR A 21 26.73 -0.18 11.58
CA THR A 21 27.70 0.92 11.68
C THR A 21 28.61 1.01 10.45
N ILE A 22 28.61 -0.04 9.61
CA ILE A 22 29.28 -0.04 8.30
C ILE A 22 28.40 0.74 7.32
N VAL A 23 28.58 2.06 7.30
CA VAL A 23 27.91 2.95 6.33
C VAL A 23 28.62 2.92 4.97
N ASN A 24 27.84 2.96 3.89
CA ASN A 24 28.37 3.13 2.54
C ASN A 24 28.79 4.59 2.30
N ALA A 25 29.34 4.90 1.12
CA ALA A 25 29.78 6.26 0.77
C ALA A 25 28.65 7.32 0.79
N SER A 26 27.40 6.89 0.92
CA SER A 26 26.20 7.73 0.89
C SER A 26 25.50 7.82 2.26
N ASP A 27 26.10 7.24 3.32
CA ASP A 27 25.57 7.20 4.69
C ASP A 27 24.12 6.68 4.81
N VAL A 28 23.72 5.76 3.92
CA VAL A 28 22.38 5.16 3.86
C VAL A 28 22.46 3.64 3.72
N GLU A 29 21.35 2.95 3.95
CA GLU A 29 21.28 1.50 3.76
C GLU A 29 21.64 1.10 2.31
N PRO A 30 22.30 -0.06 2.07
CA PRO A 30 22.76 -0.45 0.73
C PRO A 30 21.66 -0.64 -0.34
N TRP A 31 20.39 -0.66 0.08
CA TRP A 31 19.23 -0.75 -0.79
C TRP A 31 18.54 0.61 -0.99
N LEU A 32 19.04 1.69 -0.40
CA LEU A 32 18.54 3.05 -0.55
C LEU A 32 19.51 3.91 -1.36
N VAL A 33 18.94 4.90 -2.03
CA VAL A 33 19.65 5.95 -2.76
C VAL A 33 18.97 7.29 -2.47
N TRP A 34 19.77 8.35 -2.45
CA TRP A 34 19.26 9.71 -2.46
C TRP A 34 18.74 10.06 -3.85
N ASP A 35 17.57 10.69 -3.88
CA ASP A 35 16.91 11.22 -5.07
C ASP A 35 16.21 12.53 -4.69
N GLU A 36 15.47 13.12 -5.62
CA GLU A 36 14.66 14.31 -5.39
C GLU A 36 13.16 13.96 -5.48
N LEU A 37 12.35 14.57 -4.62
CA LEU A 37 10.89 14.59 -4.69
C LEU A 37 10.41 16.02 -4.46
N ASP A 38 9.39 16.44 -5.19
CA ASP A 38 8.80 17.76 -5.01
C ASP A 38 8.01 17.82 -3.69
N ASP A 39 8.17 18.91 -2.95
CA ASP A 39 7.33 19.27 -1.79
C ASP A 39 5.91 19.68 -2.22
N GLU A 40 5.08 20.09 -1.26
CA GLU A 40 3.70 20.54 -1.52
C GLU A 40 3.62 21.78 -2.43
N ASP A 41 4.70 22.58 -2.49
CA ASP A 41 4.83 23.79 -3.30
C ASP A 41 5.53 23.53 -4.66
N GLY A 42 5.93 22.29 -4.93
CA GLY A 42 6.63 21.91 -6.17
C GLY A 42 8.13 22.16 -6.15
N ASN A 43 8.75 22.38 -4.98
CA ASN A 43 10.20 22.54 -4.85
C ASN A 43 10.86 21.17 -4.66
N PRO A 44 11.96 20.88 -5.36
CA PRO A 44 12.66 19.61 -5.20
C PRO A 44 13.35 19.55 -3.82
N GLU A 45 13.05 18.50 -3.06
CA GLU A 45 13.68 18.19 -1.78
C GLU A 45 14.38 16.82 -1.83
N PRO A 46 15.51 16.63 -1.09
CA PRO A 46 16.17 15.34 -0.98
C PRO A 46 15.24 14.29 -0.36
N ALA A 47 15.09 13.16 -1.05
CA ALA A 47 14.28 12.04 -0.60
C ALA A 47 15.03 10.71 -0.74
N LEU A 48 14.85 9.82 0.23
CA LEU A 48 15.35 8.45 0.13
C LEU A 48 14.39 7.58 -0.65
N LYS A 49 14.92 6.84 -1.63
CA LYS A 49 14.17 5.85 -2.40
C LYS A 49 14.91 4.52 -2.41
N THR A 50 14.19 3.43 -2.60
CA THR A 50 14.82 2.14 -2.85
C THR A 50 15.55 2.17 -4.18
N ALA A 51 16.76 1.61 -4.24
CA ALA A 51 17.52 1.48 -5.48
C ALA A 51 16.70 0.77 -6.58
N LEU A 52 16.86 1.23 -7.82
CA LEU A 52 16.29 0.58 -9.00
C LEU A 52 17.32 -0.38 -9.61
N VAL A 53 16.91 -1.62 -9.82
CA VAL A 53 17.70 -2.65 -10.51
C VAL A 53 16.86 -3.15 -11.69
N ASP A 54 17.38 -3.02 -12.91
CA ASP A 54 16.67 -3.40 -14.14
C ASP A 54 15.24 -2.82 -14.23
N GLY A 55 15.08 -1.52 -13.90
CA GLY A 55 13.83 -0.79 -14.04
C GLY A 55 12.77 -1.02 -12.96
N ALA A 56 13.10 -1.71 -11.86
CA ALA A 56 12.17 -1.86 -10.73
C ALA A 56 12.91 -1.86 -9.39
N CYS A 57 12.16 -1.65 -8.30
CA CYS A 57 12.66 -1.71 -6.92
C CYS A 57 13.56 -2.93 -6.67
N ILE A 58 14.67 -2.72 -5.95
CA ILE A 58 15.62 -3.77 -5.53
C ILE A 58 14.97 -4.91 -4.73
N PHE A 59 13.82 -4.69 -4.10
CA PHE A 59 13.07 -5.75 -3.42
C PHE A 59 12.14 -6.55 -4.34
N ALA A 60 11.94 -6.16 -5.59
CA ALA A 60 11.12 -6.94 -6.51
C ALA A 60 11.94 -8.13 -7.02
N ASN A 61 11.48 -9.36 -6.79
CA ASN A 61 12.04 -10.56 -7.42
C ASN A 61 11.50 -10.69 -8.85
N ARG A 62 12.38 -11.09 -9.78
CA ARG A 62 12.10 -11.26 -11.22
C ARG A 62 11.61 -12.67 -11.54
N PRO A 63 11.05 -12.90 -12.74
CA PRO A 63 10.70 -14.25 -13.19
C PRO A 63 11.88 -15.22 -13.10
N GLY A 64 11.62 -16.42 -12.58
CA GLY A 64 12.63 -17.46 -12.38
C GLY A 64 13.27 -17.49 -10.98
N TRP A 65 13.00 -16.52 -10.10
CA TRP A 65 13.45 -16.58 -8.71
C TRP A 65 12.66 -17.66 -7.93
N PRO A 66 13.29 -18.47 -7.03
CA PRO A 66 12.63 -19.61 -6.38
C PRO A 66 11.36 -19.29 -5.58
N THR A 67 11.24 -18.10 -5.02
CA THR A 67 10.03 -17.67 -4.28
C THR A 67 8.96 -17.01 -5.16
N GLY A 68 9.20 -16.96 -6.48
CA GLY A 68 8.30 -16.35 -7.47
C GLY A 68 8.52 -14.85 -7.66
N VAL A 69 7.79 -14.28 -8.61
CA VAL A 69 7.80 -12.84 -8.93
C VAL A 69 7.14 -12.05 -7.80
N GLY A 70 7.66 -10.86 -7.51
CA GLY A 70 7.03 -9.91 -6.59
C GLY A 70 7.94 -9.45 -5.45
N CYS A 71 7.38 -8.67 -4.52
CA CYS A 71 8.14 -8.06 -3.43
C CYS A 71 8.69 -9.10 -2.45
N ALA A 72 10.02 -9.15 -2.28
CA ALA A 72 10.75 -10.00 -1.35
C ALA A 72 10.27 -9.83 0.10
N LEU A 73 10.05 -8.59 0.54
CA LEU A 73 9.54 -8.29 1.88
C LEU A 73 8.15 -8.89 2.10
N HIS A 74 7.27 -8.79 1.11
CA HIS A 74 5.92 -9.36 1.17
C HIS A 74 5.97 -10.90 1.22
N GLN A 75 6.74 -11.53 0.33
CA GLN A 75 6.89 -12.98 0.28
C GLN A 75 7.46 -13.53 1.60
N TRP A 76 8.45 -12.85 2.17
CA TRP A 76 9.01 -13.22 3.46
C TRP A 76 8.00 -13.05 4.58
N ALA A 77 7.31 -11.91 4.66
CA ALA A 77 6.34 -11.62 5.71
C ALA A 77 5.23 -12.67 5.76
N VAL A 78 4.63 -12.99 4.59
CA VAL A 78 3.60 -14.05 4.49
C VAL A 78 4.16 -15.40 4.93
N ALA A 79 5.38 -15.75 4.52
CA ALA A 79 6.00 -17.03 4.87
C ALA A 79 6.40 -17.12 6.37
N ALA A 80 6.66 -15.98 7.01
CA ALA A 80 7.03 -15.89 8.41
C ALA A 80 5.84 -15.62 9.35
N GLY A 81 4.65 -15.29 8.79
CA GLY A 81 3.49 -14.87 9.57
C GLY A 81 3.65 -13.47 10.18
N GLU A 82 4.48 -12.62 9.57
CA GLU A 82 4.73 -11.26 10.03
C GLU A 82 3.69 -10.29 9.46
N ASP A 83 3.41 -9.24 10.23
CA ASP A 83 2.51 -8.16 9.80
C ASP A 83 3.18 -7.30 8.72
N LEU A 84 2.53 -7.22 7.55
CA LEU A 84 3.00 -6.43 6.41
C LEU A 84 3.10 -4.94 6.76
N THR A 85 2.23 -4.42 7.62
CA THR A 85 2.22 -3.01 8.03
C THR A 85 3.44 -2.64 8.86
N VAL A 86 4.05 -3.63 9.51
CA VAL A 86 5.24 -3.48 10.34
C VAL A 86 6.52 -3.67 9.54
N VAL A 87 6.55 -4.68 8.66
CA VAL A 87 7.81 -5.09 8.01
C VAL A 87 8.04 -4.52 6.61
N LYS A 88 7.02 -3.90 6.00
CA LYS A 88 7.15 -3.19 4.73
C LYS A 88 7.12 -1.68 4.96
N PRO A 89 7.83 -0.89 4.14
CA PRO A 89 7.65 0.55 4.10
C PRO A 89 6.17 0.91 3.84
N GLU A 90 5.71 1.99 4.46
CA GLU A 90 4.30 2.40 4.46
C GLU A 90 3.65 2.40 3.07
N VAL A 91 4.25 3.13 2.13
CA VAL A 91 3.75 3.23 0.74
C VAL A 91 3.60 1.87 0.05
N CYS A 92 4.38 0.86 0.46
CA CYS A 92 4.42 -0.46 -0.19
C CYS A 92 3.33 -1.42 0.29
N TRP A 93 2.71 -1.19 1.45
CA TRP A 93 1.59 -2.00 1.94
C TRP A 93 0.25 -1.28 1.85
N GLN A 94 0.26 0.06 1.75
CA GLN A 94 -0.97 0.84 1.67
C GLN A 94 -1.87 0.44 0.49
N LEU A 95 -1.32 0.19 -0.71
CA LEU A 95 -2.12 -0.17 -1.89
C LEU A 95 -3.04 -1.39 -1.62
N PRO A 96 -4.37 -1.28 -1.75
CA PRO A 96 -5.12 -0.28 -2.54
C PRO A 96 -5.55 1.00 -1.81
N LEU A 97 -5.33 1.10 -0.50
CA LEU A 97 -5.71 2.21 0.37
C LEU A 97 -4.78 3.40 0.17
N ARG A 98 -5.34 4.61 0.15
CA ARG A 98 -4.62 5.88 0.11
C ARG A 98 -5.03 6.71 1.30
N ARG A 99 -4.06 7.21 2.07
CA ARG A 99 -4.28 8.22 3.10
C ARG A 99 -3.96 9.61 2.54
N LEU A 100 -4.87 10.55 2.76
CA LEU A 100 -4.70 11.97 2.49
C LEU A 100 -4.90 12.74 3.77
N GLU A 101 -4.04 13.72 4.04
CA GLU A 101 -4.06 14.51 5.25
C GLU A 101 -4.00 15.99 4.86
N VAL A 102 -4.99 16.76 5.31
CA VAL A 102 -5.13 18.18 4.98
C VAL A 102 -5.52 18.94 6.23
N TRP A 103 -4.78 20.00 6.55
CA TRP A 103 -5.18 20.93 7.62
C TRP A 103 -6.37 21.78 7.16
N GLU A 104 -7.39 21.88 8.02
CA GLU A 104 -8.60 22.66 7.75
C GLU A 104 -8.96 23.52 8.96
N GLU A 105 -9.23 24.81 8.71
CA GLU A 105 -9.82 25.71 9.70
C GLU A 105 -11.35 25.53 9.73
N ARG A 106 -11.89 25.23 10.91
CA ARG A 106 -13.33 25.08 11.14
C ARG A 106 -14.00 26.44 11.37
N ALA A 107 -15.32 26.45 11.30
CA ALA A 107 -16.11 27.68 11.48
C ALA A 107 -15.97 28.34 12.87
N ASP A 108 -15.49 27.59 13.87
CA ASP A 108 -15.14 28.08 15.21
C ASP A 108 -13.70 28.61 15.32
N GLY A 109 -12.94 28.59 14.22
CA GLY A 109 -11.55 29.03 14.14
C GLY A 109 -10.54 27.98 14.61
N GLU A 110 -10.97 26.76 14.97
CA GLU A 110 -10.04 25.68 15.31
C GLU A 110 -9.47 25.02 14.05
N GLU A 111 -8.15 24.81 14.04
CA GLU A 111 -7.47 24.06 12.99
C GLU A 111 -7.44 22.57 13.33
N ILE A 112 -7.82 21.73 12.37
CA ILE A 112 -7.78 20.26 12.51
C ILE A 112 -7.07 19.61 11.35
N LEU A 113 -6.39 18.49 11.61
CA LEU A 113 -5.91 17.61 10.56
C LEU A 113 -7.04 16.69 10.12
N ARG A 114 -7.53 16.84 8.89
CA ARG A 114 -8.48 15.91 8.28
C ARG A 114 -7.74 14.78 7.59
N THR A 115 -7.88 13.58 8.12
CA THR A 115 -7.43 12.35 7.45
C THR A 115 -8.57 11.74 6.62
N THR A 116 -8.32 11.52 5.33
CA THR A 116 -9.22 10.83 4.40
C THR A 116 -8.57 9.53 3.93
N ILE A 117 -9.27 8.41 4.10
CA ILE A 117 -8.86 7.11 3.55
C ILE A 117 -9.72 6.81 2.32
N THR A 118 -9.05 6.64 1.19
CA THR A 118 -9.66 6.45 -0.14
C THR A 118 -8.91 5.40 -0.94
N GLU A 119 -9.26 5.21 -2.21
CA GLU A 119 -8.53 4.36 -3.15
C GLU A 119 -7.34 5.14 -3.75
N TYR A 120 -6.20 4.46 -3.92
CA TYR A 120 -5.18 4.93 -4.87
C TYR A 120 -5.72 4.79 -6.28
N GLU A 121 -6.25 5.87 -6.87
CA GLU A 121 -6.61 5.91 -8.29
C GLU A 121 -5.43 6.24 -9.21
N ARG A 122 -5.55 6.07 -10.54
CA ARG A 122 -4.50 6.46 -11.51
C ARG A 122 -4.05 7.91 -11.36
N ARG A 123 -4.95 8.81 -10.94
CA ARG A 123 -4.64 10.23 -10.67
C ARG A 123 -3.72 10.42 -9.46
N GLY A 124 -3.51 9.40 -8.65
CA GLY A 124 -2.52 9.41 -7.58
C GLY A 124 -1.07 9.31 -8.07
N TRP A 125 -0.84 9.09 -9.38
CA TRP A 125 0.48 8.83 -9.95
C TRP A 125 0.81 9.84 -11.05
N GLY A 126 1.56 10.90 -10.74
CA GLY A 126 1.95 11.91 -11.73
C GLY A 126 0.77 12.48 -12.51
N ASN A 127 0.94 12.71 -13.82
CA ASN A 127 -0.09 13.26 -14.72
C ASN A 127 -1.16 12.22 -15.11
N GLY A 128 -1.81 11.59 -14.12
CA GLY A 128 -2.86 10.59 -14.36
C GLY A 128 -2.36 9.18 -14.68
N GLY A 129 -1.13 8.86 -14.26
CA GLY A 129 -0.50 7.55 -14.41
C GLY A 129 0.20 7.33 -15.76
N GLU A 130 0.56 8.41 -16.47
CA GLU A 130 1.22 8.30 -17.78
C GLU A 130 2.57 7.57 -17.71
N ASP A 131 3.29 7.75 -16.62
CA ASP A 131 4.58 7.10 -16.36
C ASP A 131 4.44 5.78 -15.56
N PHE A 132 3.20 5.34 -15.31
CA PHE A 132 2.92 4.18 -14.46
C PHE A 132 2.08 3.14 -15.19
N ASP A 133 2.77 2.32 -15.99
CA ASP A 133 2.18 1.28 -16.83
C ASP A 133 1.42 0.20 -16.03
N TRP A 134 1.85 -0.05 -14.79
CA TRP A 134 1.30 -1.09 -13.94
C TRP A 134 0.41 -0.52 -12.84
N TYR A 135 -0.90 -0.70 -12.98
CA TYR A 135 -1.88 -0.23 -12.00
C TYR A 135 -3.07 -1.18 -11.94
N CYS A 136 -3.50 -1.58 -10.73
CA CYS A 136 -4.42 -2.71 -10.55
C CYS A 136 -5.75 -2.39 -9.87
N THR A 137 -5.89 -1.36 -9.03
CA THR A 137 -7.04 -1.30 -8.13
C THR A 137 -8.36 -1.04 -8.86
N THR A 138 -8.36 -0.31 -9.99
CA THR A 138 -9.56 -0.17 -10.84
C THR A 138 -9.76 -1.30 -11.85
N ALA A 139 -8.92 -2.33 -11.86
CA ALA A 139 -9.09 -3.48 -12.76
C ALA A 139 -10.20 -4.40 -12.24
N PRO A 140 -11.20 -4.80 -13.03
CA PRO A 140 -12.29 -5.67 -12.58
C PRO A 140 -11.83 -7.00 -11.96
N ALA A 141 -10.68 -7.52 -12.40
CA ALA A 141 -10.10 -8.74 -11.84
C ALA A 141 -9.71 -8.61 -10.34
N CYS A 142 -9.46 -7.40 -9.86
CA CYS A 142 -9.11 -7.12 -8.46
C CYS A 142 -10.35 -7.04 -7.54
N HIS A 143 -11.56 -7.01 -8.09
CA HIS A 143 -12.82 -6.85 -7.34
C HIS A 143 -13.55 -8.18 -7.09
N LYS A 144 -12.83 -9.31 -7.13
CA LYS A 144 -13.39 -10.67 -6.98
C LYS A 144 -13.11 -11.30 -5.61
N ASN A 145 -12.56 -10.56 -4.65
CA ASN A 145 -12.35 -11.08 -3.30
C ASN A 145 -13.71 -11.39 -2.65
N ALA A 146 -13.83 -12.58 -2.05
CA ALA A 146 -15.02 -13.00 -1.33
C ALA A 146 -15.21 -12.24 -0.02
N GLN A 147 -14.10 -11.80 0.61
CA GLN A 147 -14.14 -10.97 1.81
C GLN A 147 -14.19 -9.49 1.40
N PRO A 148 -15.08 -8.69 2.01
CA PRO A 148 -15.10 -7.25 1.78
C PRO A 148 -13.81 -6.61 2.28
N LEU A 149 -13.40 -5.52 1.62
CA LEU A 149 -12.09 -4.90 1.83
C LEU A 149 -11.81 -4.54 3.30
N TRP A 150 -12.83 -4.08 4.03
CA TRP A 150 -12.66 -3.69 5.43
C TRP A 150 -12.29 -4.87 6.36
N GLN A 151 -12.58 -6.10 5.95
CA GLN A 151 -12.18 -7.32 6.65
C GLN A 151 -10.83 -7.83 6.13
N SER A 152 -10.66 -7.87 4.80
CA SER A 152 -9.41 -8.39 4.22
C SER A 152 -8.20 -7.48 4.45
N CYS A 153 -8.43 -6.18 4.70
CA CYS A 153 -7.41 -5.17 4.96
C CYS A 153 -7.58 -4.55 6.37
N GLU A 154 -8.05 -5.33 7.34
CA GLU A 154 -8.25 -4.86 8.71
C GLU A 154 -6.96 -4.31 9.33
N ALA A 155 -5.84 -5.01 9.17
CA ALA A 155 -4.54 -4.59 9.70
C ALA A 155 -4.12 -3.23 9.11
N GLU A 156 -4.19 -3.09 7.80
CA GLU A 156 -3.84 -1.86 7.09
C GLU A 156 -4.76 -0.69 7.49
N LEU A 157 -6.07 -0.94 7.59
CA LEU A 157 -7.02 0.10 8.01
C LEU A 157 -6.78 0.54 9.45
N ARG A 158 -6.56 -0.39 10.37
CA ARG A 158 -6.21 -0.07 11.77
C ARG A 158 -4.92 0.74 11.85
N THR A 159 -3.89 0.39 11.08
CA THR A 159 -2.64 1.17 11.02
C THR A 159 -2.88 2.58 10.46
N LEU A 160 -3.81 2.76 9.51
CA LEU A 160 -4.07 4.06 8.89
C LEU A 160 -4.97 4.99 9.72
N MET A 161 -5.99 4.47 10.42
CA MET A 161 -6.98 5.29 11.14
C MET A 161 -7.00 5.09 12.66
N GLY A 162 -6.26 4.10 13.18
CA GLY A 162 -6.33 3.68 14.58
C GLY A 162 -7.50 2.75 14.88
N ASP A 163 -7.38 2.01 15.99
CA ASP A 163 -8.35 0.99 16.39
C ASP A 163 -9.75 1.54 16.65
N GLU A 164 -9.85 2.67 17.34
CA GLU A 164 -11.14 3.27 17.72
C GLU A 164 -11.95 3.69 16.48
N CYS A 165 -11.30 4.33 15.51
CA CYS A 165 -11.94 4.72 14.25
C CYS A 165 -12.30 3.50 13.40
N PHE A 166 -11.45 2.46 13.40
CA PHE A 166 -11.76 1.23 12.69
C PHE A 166 -13.01 0.54 13.26
N GLU A 167 -13.16 0.47 14.59
CA GLU A 167 -14.34 -0.14 15.20
C GLU A 167 -15.65 0.57 14.82
N VAL A 168 -15.61 1.90 14.70
CA VAL A 168 -16.76 2.69 14.20
C VAL A 168 -17.08 2.34 12.76
N LEU A 169 -16.06 2.30 11.87
CA LEU A 169 -16.23 1.91 10.47
C LEU A 169 -16.80 0.49 10.34
N ALA A 170 -16.19 -0.47 11.03
CA ALA A 170 -16.59 -1.87 11.04
C ALA A 170 -18.01 -2.04 11.59
N GLY A 171 -18.42 -1.25 12.59
CA GLY A 171 -19.78 -1.21 13.10
C GLY A 171 -20.80 -0.86 12.01
N HIS A 172 -20.59 0.27 11.33
CA HIS A 172 -21.47 0.69 10.22
C HIS A 172 -21.53 -0.33 9.08
N LEU A 173 -20.40 -0.97 8.74
CA LEU A 173 -20.35 -1.96 7.66
C LEU A 173 -21.04 -3.27 8.05
N ARG A 174 -20.95 -3.70 9.32
CA ARG A 174 -21.71 -4.86 9.85
C ARG A 174 -23.21 -4.61 9.85
N GLU A 175 -23.65 -3.44 10.30
CA GLU A 175 -25.06 -3.05 10.26
C GLU A 175 -25.60 -3.03 8.83
N ARG A 176 -24.82 -2.46 7.90
CA ARG A 176 -25.16 -2.43 6.48
C ARG A 176 -25.28 -3.84 5.89
N ALA A 177 -24.35 -4.75 6.20
CA ALA A 177 -24.44 -6.14 5.74
C ALA A 177 -25.71 -6.82 6.26
N THR A 178 -26.04 -6.65 7.54
CA THR A 178 -27.26 -7.20 8.15
C THR A 178 -28.52 -6.70 7.46
N LEU A 179 -28.58 -5.40 7.13
CA LEU A 179 -29.71 -4.81 6.42
C LEU A 179 -29.85 -5.36 4.99
N PHE A 180 -28.72 -5.55 4.29
CA PHE A 180 -28.73 -6.10 2.94
C PHE A 180 -29.21 -7.54 2.93
N ASP A 181 -28.73 -8.37 3.86
CA ASP A 181 -29.19 -9.75 4.01
C ASP A 181 -30.69 -9.82 4.30
N ALA A 182 -31.19 -8.97 5.22
CA ALA A 182 -32.62 -8.92 5.55
C ALA A 182 -33.51 -8.52 4.36
N GLN A 183 -32.97 -7.77 3.40
CA GLN A 183 -33.68 -7.33 2.19
C GLN A 183 -33.38 -8.19 0.96
N GLY A 184 -32.51 -9.20 1.06
CA GLY A 184 -32.05 -9.99 -0.08
C GLY A 184 -31.27 -9.16 -1.11
N LEU A 185 -30.61 -8.08 -0.67
CA LEU A 185 -29.79 -7.21 -1.51
C LEU A 185 -28.35 -7.74 -1.61
N PRO A 186 -27.67 -7.56 -2.75
CA PRO A 186 -26.27 -7.93 -2.85
C PRO A 186 -25.37 -7.02 -1.99
N PRO A 187 -24.19 -7.49 -1.52
CA PRO A 187 -23.25 -6.72 -0.70
C PRO A 187 -22.84 -5.34 -1.28
N ALA A 188 -22.89 -5.18 -2.60
CA ALA A 188 -22.55 -3.94 -3.32
C ALA A 188 -23.80 -3.16 -3.80
N ALA A 189 -24.97 -3.33 -3.18
CA ALA A 189 -26.22 -2.75 -3.66
C ALA A 189 -26.26 -1.21 -3.68
N LEU A 190 -25.52 -0.52 -2.80
CA LEU A 190 -25.48 0.95 -2.77
C LEU A 190 -24.09 1.45 -3.18
N ASN A 191 -24.04 2.27 -4.23
CA ASN A 191 -22.82 2.87 -4.79
C ASN A 191 -21.71 1.85 -5.09
N PRO A 192 -21.97 0.83 -5.94
CA PRO A 192 -20.94 -0.12 -6.32
C PRO A 192 -19.82 0.60 -7.07
N HIS A 193 -18.57 0.23 -6.75
CA HIS A 193 -17.42 0.67 -7.54
C HIS A 193 -17.58 0.23 -9.01
N PRO A 194 -17.28 1.06 -10.02
CA PRO A 194 -17.43 0.68 -11.43
C PRO A 194 -16.72 -0.62 -11.81
N ALA A 195 -15.53 -0.86 -11.26
CA ALA A 195 -14.80 -2.10 -11.48
C ALA A 195 -15.44 -3.31 -10.80
N THR A 196 -16.12 -3.14 -9.65
CA THR A 196 -16.96 -4.19 -9.06
C THR A 196 -18.12 -4.53 -9.99
N VAL A 197 -18.82 -3.53 -10.55
CA VAL A 197 -19.90 -3.77 -11.51
C VAL A 197 -19.38 -4.57 -12.71
N MET A 198 -18.24 -4.17 -13.27
CA MET A 198 -17.62 -4.87 -14.40
C MET A 198 -17.16 -6.29 -14.06
N ALA A 199 -16.69 -6.54 -12.83
CA ALA A 199 -16.18 -7.85 -12.41
C ALA A 199 -17.24 -8.96 -12.50
N PHE A 200 -18.52 -8.58 -12.41
CA PHE A 200 -19.68 -9.47 -12.40
C PHE A 200 -20.65 -9.24 -13.56
N ARG A 201 -20.26 -8.47 -14.59
CA ARG A 201 -21.14 -8.18 -15.75
C ARG A 201 -21.40 -9.39 -16.66
N ASP A 202 -20.50 -10.38 -16.66
CA ASP A 202 -20.51 -11.54 -17.57
C ASP A 202 -20.56 -12.90 -16.83
N THR A 203 -20.94 -12.90 -15.55
CA THR A 203 -21.14 -14.10 -14.71
C THR A 203 -22.61 -14.25 -14.34
#